data_AF-A0A8J4WMP9-F1
#
_entry.id   AF-A0A8J4WMP9-F1
#
_cell.length_a   1.000
_cell.length_b   1.000
_cell.length_c   1.000
_cell.angle_alpha   90.00
_cell.angle_beta   90.00
_cell.angle_gamma   90.00
#
_symmetry.space_group_name_H-M   'P 1'
#
loop_
_entity.id
_entity.type
_entity.pdbx_description
1 polymer ?
#
loop_
_entity_poly.entity_id
_entity_poly.type
_entity_poly.pdbx_seq_one_letter_code
_entity_poly.pdbx_strand_id
1 'polypeptide(L)'
;MIGGNTLAISRTGRGNTNASSMRKLTEVTNLVTIMTAALYDETQFTSLEEYADALNTQLEGKTAQEIVQWTYETFGSRTVLSSSFGIQSAVMLHLVRDVTKSIPVVWVDTGYLPKETYQFVAHLIKQLDLDVRVYQSPITPARMEALYGKLYELETPEAHRQYGFMRKVEPMQRALKELGAVALLAGVRADQTAHRQHMKHVNVYEGRLKICPILDWSKQVVEQYMAENQLEYHPLKAQGYESVGDAHSSRPVTEADAGNDRAGRFNGKQQECGLHLDMHDMKLEDMTFNDPLALSERDQELLALTKRAKGITVFTKPTCKFCLAAKDVIREREWDFDEVSVPTEVSIRSLQQIVGQPVKTVPQIFLDGKYVGGYTEFVKHLGIPSRFE
;
A
#
# COMPACT_ATOMS: atom_id res chain seq x y z
N MET A 1 66.39 2.90 50.50
CA MET A 1 65.53 3.01 51.69
C MET A 1 64.16 2.45 51.37
N ILE A 2 63.86 1.33 52.02
CA ILE A 2 62.56 0.76 52.44
C ILE A 2 61.31 1.54 51.98
N GLY A 3 60.49 0.96 51.10
CA GLY A 3 59.13 0.44 51.42
C GLY A 3 58.07 1.36 50.77
N GLY A 4 56.90 0.96 50.29
CA GLY A 4 56.15 -0.29 50.22
C GLY A 4 54.71 0.10 49.80
N ASN A 5 54.02 -0.83 49.13
CA ASN A 5 52.60 -0.89 48.77
C ASN A 5 52.06 -0.11 47.53
N THR A 6 51.11 -0.59 46.72
CA THR A 6 50.54 -1.91 46.31
C THR A 6 49.31 -1.57 45.42
N LEU A 7 49.24 -2.17 44.21
CA LEU A 7 48.08 -2.35 43.29
C LEU A 7 47.34 -1.10 42.71
N ALA A 8 46.77 -1.10 41.49
CA ALA A 8 46.44 -2.16 40.53
C ALA A 8 46.45 -1.65 39.09
N ILE A 9 46.69 -2.59 38.17
CA ILE A 9 46.70 -2.47 36.71
C ILE A 9 45.27 -2.60 36.18
N SER A 10 44.83 -1.73 35.26
CA SER A 10 43.88 -2.14 34.22
C SER A 10 44.39 -1.69 32.85
N ARG A 11 44.72 -2.69 32.03
CA ARG A 11 45.12 -2.56 30.63
C ARG A 11 43.90 -2.20 29.79
N THR A 12 44.05 -1.18 28.96
CA THR A 12 43.19 -0.88 27.83
C THR A 12 43.32 -1.96 26.75
N GLY A 13 42.25 -2.71 26.50
CA GLY A 13 42.15 -3.67 25.41
C GLY A 13 41.16 -3.17 24.34
N ARG A 14 41.68 -2.85 23.16
CA ARG A 14 40.89 -2.69 21.92
C ARG A 14 40.24 -4.03 21.55
N GLY A 15 38.99 -4.00 21.08
CA GLY A 15 38.28 -5.17 20.59
C GLY A 15 37.07 -4.85 19.71
N ASN A 16 37.35 -4.52 18.43
CA ASN A 16 36.64 -5.02 17.25
C ASN A 16 35.11 -4.87 17.14
N THR A 17 34.61 -3.72 16.64
CA THR A 17 33.17 -3.50 16.32
C THR A 17 32.88 -3.10 14.86
N ASN A 18 33.84 -3.19 13.93
CA ASN A 18 33.64 -2.60 12.59
C ASN A 18 32.94 -3.50 11.56
N ALA A 19 32.82 -4.82 11.75
CA ALA A 19 32.29 -5.70 10.68
C ALA A 19 30.75 -5.83 10.66
N SER A 20 30.10 -5.77 11.84
CA SER A 20 28.64 -5.93 11.98
C SER A 20 27.88 -4.62 11.69
N SER A 21 28.41 -3.49 12.17
CA SER A 21 27.82 -2.17 11.93
C SER A 21 27.97 -1.75 10.47
N MET A 22 29.09 -2.12 9.80
CA MET A 22 29.24 -1.90 8.36
C MET A 22 28.24 -2.72 7.54
N ARG A 23 27.94 -3.98 7.88
CA ARG A 23 26.94 -4.78 7.13
C ARG A 23 25.53 -4.20 7.20
N LYS A 24 25.09 -3.74 8.39
CA LYS A 24 23.80 -3.06 8.57
C LYS A 24 23.73 -1.70 7.87
N LEU A 25 24.81 -0.92 7.94
CA LEU A 25 24.91 0.32 7.16
C LEU A 25 24.88 0.02 5.66
N THR A 26 25.54 -1.03 5.18
CA THR A 26 25.54 -1.42 3.76
C THR A 26 24.14 -1.84 3.28
N GLU A 27 23.35 -2.56 4.09
CA GLU A 27 21.97 -2.95 3.78
C GLU A 27 21.00 -1.75 3.74
N VAL A 28 21.08 -0.84 4.70
CA VAL A 28 20.24 0.38 4.73
C VAL A 28 20.65 1.36 3.64
N THR A 29 21.96 1.48 3.36
CA THR A 29 22.45 2.28 2.24
C THR A 29 22.02 1.66 0.92
N ASN A 30 22.06 0.33 0.75
CA ASN A 30 21.54 -0.33 -0.45
C ASN A 30 20.04 -0.13 -0.65
N LEU A 31 19.22 -0.20 0.40
CA LEU A 31 17.77 0.05 0.31
C LEU A 31 17.47 1.50 -0.09
N VAL A 32 18.20 2.47 0.46
CA VAL A 32 18.08 3.89 0.07
C VAL A 32 18.63 4.13 -1.35
N THR A 33 19.74 3.49 -1.73
CA THR A 33 20.33 3.60 -3.08
C THR A 33 19.42 2.99 -4.15
N ILE A 34 18.69 1.91 -3.86
CA ILE A 34 17.70 1.31 -4.77
C ILE A 34 16.49 2.23 -5.00
N MET A 35 16.13 3.07 -4.02
CA MET A 35 15.08 4.09 -4.18
C MET A 35 15.54 5.35 -4.92
N THR A 36 16.85 5.58 -5.06
CA THR A 36 17.41 6.80 -5.68
C THR A 36 18.05 6.60 -7.05
N ALA A 37 18.12 5.36 -7.55
CA ALA A 37 18.60 5.13 -8.92
C ALA A 37 17.56 5.69 -9.92
N ALA A 38 18.00 6.61 -10.77
CA ALA A 38 17.17 7.18 -11.83
C ALA A 38 16.55 6.03 -12.66
N LEU A 39 15.25 6.16 -12.97
CA LEU A 39 14.48 5.13 -13.69
C LEU A 39 15.03 4.90 -15.11
N TYR A 40 15.68 5.91 -15.67
CA TYR A 40 16.32 5.91 -16.96
C TYR A 40 17.65 6.67 -16.89
N ASP A 41 18.50 6.47 -17.89
CA ASP A 41 19.76 7.21 -18.02
C ASP A 41 19.47 8.65 -18.46
N GLU A 42 19.56 9.59 -17.52
CA GLU A 42 19.35 11.03 -17.75
C GLU A 42 20.37 11.65 -18.72
N THR A 43 21.46 10.94 -19.06
CA THR A 43 22.39 11.37 -20.12
C THR A 43 21.91 10.99 -21.52
N GLN A 44 20.98 10.03 -21.62
CA GLN A 44 20.43 9.52 -22.88
C GLN A 44 19.00 10.01 -23.16
N PHE A 45 18.21 10.26 -22.12
CA PHE A 45 16.82 10.69 -22.25
C PHE A 45 16.58 11.98 -21.46
N THR A 46 15.83 12.90 -22.05
CA THR A 46 15.50 14.21 -21.45
C THR A 46 14.25 14.15 -20.57
N SER A 47 13.39 13.15 -20.75
CA SER A 47 12.20 12.94 -19.93
C SER A 47 11.80 11.46 -19.84
N LEU A 48 10.91 11.15 -18.89
CA LEU A 48 10.37 9.80 -18.74
C LEU A 48 9.49 9.39 -19.94
N GLU A 49 8.82 10.35 -20.57
CA GLU A 49 8.03 10.16 -21.78
C GLU A 49 8.92 9.77 -22.96
N GLU A 50 10.07 10.42 -23.13
CA GLU A 50 11.04 10.06 -24.18
C GLU A 50 11.58 8.64 -23.96
N TYR A 51 11.88 8.28 -22.71
CA TYR A 51 12.27 6.91 -22.36
C TYR A 51 11.13 5.91 -22.67
N ALA A 52 9.89 6.23 -22.30
CA ALA A 52 8.74 5.38 -22.61
C ALA A 52 8.53 5.20 -24.13
N ASP A 53 8.77 6.24 -24.93
CA ASP A 53 8.70 6.16 -26.39
C ASP A 53 9.78 5.24 -26.97
N ALA A 54 11.02 5.34 -26.48
CA ALA A 54 12.10 4.43 -26.87
C ALA A 54 11.77 2.97 -26.50
N LEU A 55 11.18 2.74 -25.33
CA LEU A 55 10.71 1.42 -24.92
C LEU A 55 9.58 0.89 -25.82
N ASN A 56 8.65 1.75 -26.27
CA ASN A 56 7.63 1.33 -27.22
C ASN A 56 8.23 0.87 -28.54
N THR A 57 9.26 1.56 -29.06
CA THR A 57 10.00 1.10 -30.25
C THR A 57 10.71 -0.23 -30.00
N GLN A 58 11.31 -0.42 -28.82
CA GLN A 58 11.97 -1.69 -28.47
C GLN A 58 11.00 -2.87 -28.36
N LEU A 59 9.77 -2.62 -27.89
CA LEU A 59 8.76 -3.65 -27.65
C LEU A 59 7.81 -3.86 -28.84
N GLU A 60 8.02 -3.14 -29.94
CA GLU A 60 7.21 -3.29 -31.15
C GLU A 60 7.21 -4.74 -31.65
N GLY A 61 6.01 -5.27 -31.93
CA GLY A 61 5.83 -6.64 -32.43
C GLY A 61 5.99 -7.74 -31.39
N LYS A 62 6.30 -7.42 -30.11
CA LYS A 62 6.36 -8.42 -29.04
C LYS A 62 4.96 -8.87 -28.62
N THR A 63 4.86 -10.14 -28.24
CA THR A 63 3.65 -10.70 -27.63
C THR A 63 3.45 -10.18 -26.22
N ALA A 64 2.22 -10.27 -25.71
CA ALA A 64 1.90 -9.86 -24.34
C ALA A 64 2.76 -10.59 -23.28
N GLN A 65 3.06 -11.88 -23.50
CA GLN A 65 3.92 -12.67 -22.62
C GLN A 65 5.37 -12.15 -22.65
N GLU A 66 5.90 -11.83 -23.82
CA GLU A 66 7.25 -11.24 -23.94
C GLU A 66 7.34 -9.86 -23.30
N ILE A 67 6.29 -9.03 -23.40
CA ILE A 67 6.25 -7.71 -22.74
C ILE A 67 6.29 -7.88 -21.21
N VAL A 68 5.55 -8.85 -20.66
CA VAL A 68 5.59 -9.14 -19.22
C VAL A 68 6.93 -9.71 -18.79
N GLN A 69 7.50 -10.65 -19.54
CA GLN A 69 8.82 -11.20 -19.29
C GLN A 69 9.86 -10.09 -19.25
N TRP A 70 9.89 -9.24 -20.27
CA TRP A 70 10.80 -8.09 -20.36
C TRP A 70 10.62 -7.13 -19.18
N THR A 71 9.37 -6.84 -18.79
CA THR A 71 9.09 -5.94 -17.65
C THR A 71 9.67 -6.51 -16.35
N TYR A 72 9.52 -7.82 -16.13
CA TYR A 72 10.07 -8.48 -14.95
C TYR A 72 11.60 -8.51 -14.96
N GLU A 73 12.23 -8.84 -16.09
CA GLU A 73 13.69 -8.88 -16.22
C GLU A 73 14.32 -7.49 -16.04
N THR A 74 13.64 -6.44 -16.49
CA THR A 74 14.14 -5.06 -16.44
C THR A 74 13.99 -4.42 -15.06
N PHE A 75 12.83 -4.58 -14.41
CA PHE A 75 12.51 -3.85 -13.19
C PHE A 75 12.46 -4.73 -11.93
N GLY A 76 12.39 -6.06 -12.08
CA GLY A 76 12.47 -7.04 -11.01
C GLY A 76 11.44 -6.81 -9.91
N SER A 77 11.91 -6.65 -8.67
CA SER A 77 11.06 -6.43 -7.49
C SER A 77 10.34 -5.07 -7.47
N ARG A 78 10.67 -4.16 -8.39
CA ARG A 78 10.01 -2.84 -8.53
C ARG A 78 8.82 -2.88 -9.51
N THR A 79 8.43 -4.07 -9.97
CA THR A 79 7.25 -4.29 -10.80
C THR A 79 6.06 -4.70 -9.95
N VAL A 80 4.90 -4.10 -10.21
CA VAL A 80 3.63 -4.48 -9.59
C VAL A 80 2.55 -4.67 -10.66
N LEU A 81 1.61 -5.58 -10.42
CA LEU A 81 0.42 -5.73 -11.26
C LEU A 81 -0.77 -5.08 -10.54
N SER A 82 -1.51 -4.20 -11.21
CA SER A 82 -2.82 -3.75 -10.70
C SER A 82 -3.94 -4.60 -11.28
N SER A 83 -4.88 -5.03 -10.43
CA SER A 83 -6.08 -5.72 -10.86
C SER A 83 -7.31 -5.22 -10.09
N SER A 84 -8.39 -4.92 -10.82
CA SER A 84 -9.71 -4.67 -10.22
C SER A 84 -10.49 -5.96 -9.97
N PHE A 85 -9.95 -7.11 -10.36
CA PHE A 85 -10.64 -8.40 -10.35
C PHE A 85 -11.97 -8.38 -11.12
N GLY A 86 -12.04 -7.58 -12.19
CA GLY A 86 -13.20 -7.48 -13.08
C GLY A 86 -13.42 -8.70 -13.98
N ILE A 87 -14.39 -8.59 -14.89
CA ILE A 87 -14.93 -9.69 -15.72
C ILE A 87 -13.85 -10.57 -16.38
N GLN A 88 -12.80 -9.96 -16.94
CA GLN A 88 -11.73 -10.64 -17.68
C GLN A 88 -10.37 -10.52 -16.99
N SER A 89 -10.35 -10.19 -15.69
CA SER A 89 -9.10 -9.95 -14.95
C SER A 89 -8.20 -11.18 -14.83
N ALA A 90 -8.77 -12.39 -14.92
CA ALA A 90 -8.03 -13.65 -14.88
C ALA A 90 -6.94 -13.72 -15.96
N VAL A 91 -7.13 -13.09 -17.13
CA VAL A 91 -6.12 -13.08 -18.21
C VAL A 91 -4.80 -12.49 -17.76
N MET A 92 -4.80 -11.24 -17.27
CA MET A 92 -3.55 -10.60 -16.85
C MET A 92 -2.94 -11.25 -15.63
N LEU A 93 -3.78 -11.74 -14.71
CA LEU A 93 -3.31 -12.46 -13.53
C LEU A 93 -2.58 -13.74 -13.94
N HIS A 94 -3.16 -14.53 -14.84
CA HIS A 94 -2.57 -15.76 -15.37
C HIS A 94 -1.31 -15.47 -16.19
N LEU A 95 -1.34 -14.49 -17.09
CA LEU A 95 -0.20 -14.14 -17.94
C LEU A 95 1.03 -13.72 -17.12
N VAL A 96 0.84 -12.92 -16.06
CA VAL A 96 1.93 -12.56 -15.13
C VAL A 96 2.39 -13.76 -14.30
N ARG A 97 1.44 -14.60 -13.88
CA ARG A 97 1.69 -15.83 -13.12
C ARG A 97 2.51 -16.86 -13.93
N ASP A 98 2.29 -16.96 -15.24
CA ASP A 98 3.08 -17.84 -16.11
C ASP A 98 4.55 -17.42 -16.19
N VAL A 99 4.82 -16.12 -16.00
CA VAL A 99 6.16 -15.54 -16.04
C VAL A 99 6.88 -15.64 -14.70
N THR A 100 6.29 -15.20 -13.59
CA THR A 100 7.01 -15.10 -12.31
C THR A 100 6.14 -15.09 -11.07
N LYS A 101 6.60 -15.74 -9.98
CA LYS A 101 5.89 -15.81 -8.68
C LYS A 101 5.99 -14.55 -7.84
N SER A 102 6.88 -13.66 -8.23
CA SER A 102 7.38 -12.62 -7.35
C SER A 102 6.69 -11.28 -7.51
N ILE A 103 5.91 -11.07 -8.59
CA ILE A 103 5.22 -9.79 -8.81
C ILE A 103 3.99 -9.73 -7.92
N PRO A 104 3.90 -8.77 -6.97
CA PRO A 104 2.71 -8.58 -6.16
C PRO A 104 1.56 -8.01 -7.00
N VAL A 105 0.36 -8.43 -6.67
CA VAL A 105 -0.89 -7.93 -7.27
C VAL A 105 -1.52 -6.92 -6.32
N VAL A 106 -1.52 -5.64 -6.71
CA VAL A 106 -2.23 -4.58 -6.00
C VAL A 106 -3.71 -4.68 -6.32
N TRP A 107 -4.51 -4.86 -5.27
CA TRP A 107 -5.96 -4.77 -5.34
C TRP A 107 -6.44 -3.61 -4.47
N VAL A 108 -7.12 -2.66 -5.11
CA VAL A 108 -7.80 -1.57 -4.40
C VAL A 108 -9.22 -2.02 -4.06
N ASP A 109 -9.42 -2.34 -2.79
CA ASP A 109 -10.73 -2.67 -2.26
C ASP A 109 -11.45 -1.38 -1.83
N THR A 110 -12.45 -1.02 -2.62
CA THR A 110 -13.26 0.17 -2.40
C THR A 110 -14.26 -0.01 -1.27
N GLY A 111 -14.44 -1.19 -0.68
CA GLY A 111 -15.47 -1.49 0.30
C GLY A 111 -16.90 -1.51 -0.26
N TYR A 112 -17.08 -1.23 -1.55
CA TYR A 112 -18.37 -1.20 -2.25
C TYR A 112 -18.43 -2.22 -3.40
N LEU A 113 -17.44 -3.10 -3.52
CA LEU A 113 -17.43 -4.15 -4.54
C LEU A 113 -18.53 -5.21 -4.26
N PRO A 114 -19.12 -5.83 -5.29
CA PRO A 114 -20.07 -6.93 -5.12
C PRO A 114 -19.47 -8.12 -4.36
N LYS A 115 -20.31 -8.87 -3.63
CA LYS A 115 -19.87 -10.09 -2.92
C LYS A 115 -19.21 -11.10 -3.87
N GLU A 116 -19.71 -11.17 -5.10
CA GLU A 116 -19.19 -12.04 -6.17
C GLU A 116 -17.75 -11.70 -6.51
N THR A 117 -17.35 -10.42 -6.43
CA THR A 117 -15.97 -9.98 -6.67
C THR A 117 -15.05 -10.49 -5.58
N TYR A 118 -15.44 -10.41 -4.30
CA TYR A 118 -14.63 -10.97 -3.21
C TYR A 118 -14.48 -12.49 -3.32
N GLN A 119 -15.56 -13.19 -3.69
CA GLN A 119 -15.52 -14.65 -3.92
C GLN A 119 -14.58 -15.00 -5.07
N PHE A 120 -14.64 -14.24 -6.17
CA PHE A 120 -13.78 -14.42 -7.34
C PHE A 120 -12.32 -14.12 -7.02
N VAL A 121 -12.03 -13.07 -6.25
CA VAL A 121 -10.68 -12.76 -5.78
C VAL A 121 -10.13 -13.91 -4.95
N ALA A 122 -10.88 -14.39 -3.95
CA ALA A 122 -10.44 -15.49 -3.10
C ALA A 122 -10.20 -16.79 -3.90
N HIS A 123 -11.04 -17.06 -4.89
CA HIS A 123 -10.86 -18.18 -5.82
C HIS A 123 -9.55 -18.04 -6.62
N LEU A 124 -9.34 -16.91 -7.28
CA LEU A 124 -8.15 -16.68 -8.11
C LEU A 124 -6.85 -16.63 -7.31
N ILE A 125 -6.86 -16.07 -6.09
CA ILE A 125 -5.69 -16.11 -5.20
C ILE A 125 -5.23 -17.54 -4.98
N LYS A 126 -6.18 -18.45 -4.72
CA LYS A 126 -5.89 -19.86 -4.47
C LYS A 126 -5.51 -20.59 -5.76
N GLN A 127 -6.25 -20.39 -6.84
CA GLN A 127 -6.03 -21.06 -8.11
C GLN A 127 -4.69 -20.68 -8.73
N LEU A 128 -4.34 -19.40 -8.69
CA LEU A 128 -3.17 -18.83 -9.33
C LEU A 128 -2.04 -18.50 -8.35
N ASP A 129 -2.10 -18.92 -7.09
CA ASP A 129 -1.01 -18.70 -6.09
C ASP A 129 -0.50 -17.23 -6.10
N LEU A 130 -1.42 -16.29 -5.92
CA LEU A 130 -1.16 -14.85 -6.08
C LEU A 130 -0.75 -14.19 -4.76
N ASP A 131 0.29 -13.36 -4.79
CA ASP A 131 0.62 -12.41 -3.71
C ASP A 131 -0.23 -11.15 -3.85
N VAL A 132 -1.47 -11.18 -3.36
CA VAL A 132 -2.38 -10.03 -3.40
C VAL A 132 -2.15 -9.10 -2.23
N ARG A 133 -1.83 -7.84 -2.54
CA ARG A 133 -1.72 -6.74 -1.58
C ARG A 133 -3.00 -5.90 -1.62
N VAL A 134 -3.79 -6.01 -0.56
CA VAL A 134 -5.08 -5.31 -0.44
C VAL A 134 -4.86 -3.91 0.11
N TYR A 135 -5.30 -2.92 -0.64
CA TYR A 135 -5.27 -1.51 -0.25
C TYR A 135 -6.69 -0.95 -0.15
N GLN A 136 -7.00 -0.38 1.00
CA GLN A 136 -8.27 0.28 1.27
C GLN A 136 -8.02 1.75 1.65
N SER A 137 -9.06 2.57 1.51
CA SER A 137 -9.09 3.93 2.05
C SER A 137 -8.84 3.91 3.57
N PRO A 138 -8.13 4.92 4.14
CA PRO A 138 -7.91 5.02 5.58
C PRO A 138 -9.20 5.25 6.39
N ILE A 139 -10.29 5.69 5.73
CA ILE A 139 -11.62 5.77 6.34
C ILE A 139 -12.51 4.64 5.82
N THR A 140 -13.34 4.06 6.70
CA THR A 140 -14.28 2.99 6.30
C THR A 140 -15.44 3.57 5.47
N PRO A 141 -16.13 2.75 4.65
CA PRO A 141 -17.38 3.14 3.98
C PRO A 141 -18.37 3.83 4.92
N ALA A 142 -18.63 3.23 6.08
CA ALA A 142 -19.56 3.78 7.08
C ALA A 142 -19.11 5.15 7.62
N ARG A 143 -17.81 5.37 7.85
CA ARG A 143 -17.29 6.67 8.31
C ARG A 143 -17.36 7.72 7.20
N MET A 144 -17.03 7.34 5.97
CA MET A 144 -17.19 8.22 4.80
C MET A 144 -18.64 8.67 4.66
N GLU A 145 -19.59 7.74 4.73
CA GLU A 145 -21.02 8.04 4.65
C GLU A 145 -21.51 8.92 5.81
N ALA A 146 -20.99 8.72 7.03
CA ALA A 146 -21.33 9.57 8.17
C ALA A 146 -20.81 11.01 8.04
N LEU A 147 -19.62 11.20 7.44
CA LEU A 147 -18.99 12.51 7.30
C LEU A 147 -19.47 13.28 6.06
N TYR A 148 -19.70 12.58 4.95
CA TYR A 148 -19.92 13.19 3.64
C TYR A 148 -21.22 12.75 2.96
N GLY A 149 -21.99 11.86 3.61
CA GLY A 149 -23.09 11.16 2.94
C GLY A 149 -22.58 10.17 1.90
N LYS A 150 -23.52 9.61 1.14
CA LYS A 150 -23.21 8.73 0.03
C LYS A 150 -22.82 9.55 -1.19
N LEU A 151 -21.55 9.94 -1.25
CA LEU A 151 -20.98 10.75 -2.33
C LEU A 151 -21.30 10.23 -3.74
N TYR A 152 -21.47 8.92 -3.91
CA TYR A 152 -21.82 8.30 -5.19
C TYR A 152 -23.30 8.46 -5.59
N GLU A 153 -24.20 8.84 -4.68
CA GLU A 153 -25.60 9.19 -4.97
C GLU A 153 -25.75 10.69 -5.32
N LEU A 154 -24.75 11.51 -5.01
CA LEU A 154 -24.75 12.94 -5.34
C LEU A 154 -24.35 13.13 -6.81
N GLU A 155 -25.23 13.73 -7.61
CA GLU A 155 -24.99 13.98 -9.04
C GLU A 155 -24.11 15.23 -9.29
N THR A 156 -23.00 15.37 -8.56
CA THR A 156 -22.05 16.48 -8.76
C THR A 156 -20.65 15.97 -9.13
N PRO A 157 -19.94 16.63 -10.06
CA PRO A 157 -18.56 16.27 -10.41
C PRO A 157 -17.62 16.26 -9.20
N GLU A 158 -17.83 17.16 -8.25
CA GLU A 158 -17.03 17.30 -7.04
C GLU A 158 -17.20 16.07 -6.13
N ALA A 159 -18.43 15.61 -5.91
CA ALA A 159 -18.70 14.43 -5.09
C ALA A 159 -18.12 13.15 -5.71
N HIS A 160 -18.27 12.97 -7.03
CA HIS A 160 -17.70 11.84 -7.74
C HIS A 160 -16.16 11.87 -7.75
N ARG A 161 -15.55 13.05 -7.90
CA ARG A 161 -14.09 13.22 -7.77
C ARG A 161 -13.62 12.88 -6.36
N GLN A 162 -14.30 13.38 -5.33
CA GLN A 162 -13.97 13.10 -3.93
C GLN A 162 -14.09 11.59 -3.61
N TYR A 163 -15.17 10.93 -4.04
CA TYR A 163 -15.33 9.48 -3.89
C TYR A 163 -14.24 8.70 -4.62
N GLY A 164 -14.00 9.04 -5.90
CA GLY A 164 -12.99 8.39 -6.75
C GLY A 164 -11.60 8.53 -6.14
N PHE A 165 -11.28 9.71 -5.62
CA PHE A 165 -10.02 9.95 -4.95
C PHE A 165 -9.87 9.12 -3.67
N MET A 166 -10.82 9.24 -2.74
CA MET A 166 -10.78 8.57 -1.43
C MET A 166 -10.79 7.05 -1.51
N ARG A 167 -11.57 6.46 -2.42
CA ARG A 167 -11.78 5.01 -2.49
C ARG A 167 -10.89 4.33 -3.52
N LYS A 168 -10.27 5.06 -4.45
CA LYS A 168 -9.53 4.47 -5.57
C LYS A 168 -8.14 5.05 -5.75
N VAL A 169 -8.04 6.36 -5.99
CA VAL A 169 -6.77 7.01 -6.34
C VAL A 169 -5.79 6.99 -5.17
N GLU A 170 -6.18 7.47 -3.99
CA GLU A 170 -5.29 7.48 -2.82
C GLU A 170 -4.79 6.08 -2.44
N PRO A 171 -5.64 5.04 -2.33
CA PRO A 171 -5.17 3.70 -2.02
C PRO A 171 -4.19 3.15 -3.06
N MET A 172 -4.40 3.46 -4.35
CA MET A 172 -3.48 3.06 -5.42
C MET A 172 -2.14 3.81 -5.30
N GLN A 173 -2.17 5.13 -5.19
CA GLN A 173 -0.96 5.97 -5.03
C GLN A 173 -0.12 5.50 -3.84
N ARG A 174 -0.77 5.25 -2.69
CA ARG A 174 -0.11 4.73 -1.50
C ARG A 174 0.47 3.34 -1.74
N ALA A 175 -0.25 2.44 -2.40
CA ALA A 175 0.27 1.12 -2.76
C ALA A 175 1.53 1.19 -3.61
N LEU A 176 1.52 2.01 -4.67
CA LEU A 176 2.67 2.17 -5.56
C LEU A 176 3.87 2.77 -4.84
N LYS A 177 3.66 3.68 -3.89
CA LYS A 177 4.72 4.27 -3.07
C LYS A 177 5.30 3.27 -2.07
N GLU A 178 4.46 2.60 -1.28
CA GLU A 178 4.90 1.63 -0.26
C GLU A 178 5.63 0.42 -0.87
N LEU A 179 5.24 0.00 -2.07
CA LEU A 179 5.89 -1.10 -2.80
C LEU A 179 7.11 -0.66 -3.60
N GLY A 180 7.45 0.64 -3.62
CA GLY A 180 8.57 1.15 -4.42
C GLY A 180 8.41 0.88 -5.91
N ALA A 181 7.17 0.85 -6.39
CA ALA A 181 6.85 0.47 -7.76
C ALA A 181 7.35 1.52 -8.75
N VAL A 182 8.11 1.09 -9.76
CA VAL A 182 8.52 1.93 -10.90
C VAL A 182 7.88 1.48 -12.21
N ALA A 183 7.44 0.22 -12.27
CA ALA A 183 6.75 -0.39 -13.39
C ALA A 183 5.40 -0.96 -12.93
N LEU A 184 4.31 -0.46 -13.51
CA LEU A 184 2.94 -0.85 -13.24
C LEU A 184 2.37 -1.62 -14.42
N LEU A 185 2.15 -2.91 -14.26
CA LEU A 185 1.38 -3.72 -15.21
C LEU A 185 -0.12 -3.46 -15.03
N ALA A 186 -0.83 -3.29 -16.14
CA ALA A 186 -2.28 -3.07 -16.16
C ALA A 186 -2.97 -3.86 -17.29
N GLY A 187 -4.13 -4.44 -16.97
CA GLY A 187 -4.98 -5.16 -17.93
C GLY A 187 -5.96 -4.27 -18.68
N VAL A 188 -5.45 -3.27 -19.39
CA VAL A 188 -6.25 -2.37 -20.23
C VAL A 188 -6.12 -2.78 -21.69
N ARG A 189 -7.19 -2.58 -22.46
CA ARG A 189 -7.22 -2.78 -23.92
C ARG A 189 -7.66 -1.52 -24.65
N ALA A 190 -7.15 -1.32 -25.85
CA ALA A 190 -7.47 -0.16 -26.69
C ALA A 190 -8.95 -0.15 -27.13
N ASP A 191 -9.55 -1.33 -27.31
CA ASP A 191 -10.94 -1.50 -27.76
C ASP A 191 -12.02 -1.13 -26.73
N GLN A 192 -11.61 -0.83 -25.48
CA GLN A 192 -12.55 -0.64 -24.38
C GLN A 192 -13.15 0.77 -24.28
N THR A 193 -12.41 1.82 -24.67
CA THR A 193 -12.90 3.21 -24.70
C THR A 193 -12.13 4.05 -25.74
N ALA A 194 -12.72 5.17 -26.16
CA ALA A 194 -12.06 6.13 -27.05
C ALA A 194 -10.75 6.73 -26.47
N HIS A 195 -10.66 6.86 -25.14
CA HIS A 195 -9.44 7.35 -24.50
C HIS A 195 -8.28 6.33 -24.64
N ARG A 196 -8.58 5.04 -24.52
CA ARG A 196 -7.59 3.96 -24.57
C ARG A 196 -7.03 3.71 -25.97
N GLN A 197 -7.72 4.15 -27.03
CA GLN A 197 -7.25 4.02 -28.41
C GLN A 197 -5.94 4.75 -28.71
N HIS A 198 -5.60 5.76 -27.90
CA HIS A 198 -4.37 6.55 -28.07
C HIS A 198 -3.24 6.09 -27.13
N MET A 199 -3.49 5.06 -26.30
CA MET A 199 -2.46 4.52 -25.41
C MET A 199 -1.43 3.73 -26.23
N LYS A 200 -0.21 3.66 -25.70
CA LYS A 200 0.83 2.76 -26.19
C LYS A 200 1.04 1.61 -25.19
N HIS A 201 1.86 0.61 -25.54
CA HIS A 201 2.17 -0.47 -24.61
C HIS A 201 2.89 0.03 -23.36
N VAL A 202 3.73 1.05 -23.46
CA VAL A 202 4.39 1.72 -22.35
C VAL A 202 3.96 3.19 -22.31
N ASN A 203 3.44 3.63 -21.18
CA ASN A 203 3.01 5.02 -20.96
C ASN A 203 3.63 5.54 -19.66
N VAL A 204 3.58 6.85 -19.44
CA VAL A 204 3.92 7.46 -18.15
C VAL A 204 2.65 7.61 -17.31
N TYR A 205 2.76 7.28 -16.02
CA TYR A 205 1.69 7.46 -15.03
C TYR A 205 2.32 7.84 -13.69
N GLU A 206 2.09 9.06 -13.22
CA GLU A 206 2.57 9.55 -11.92
C GLU A 206 4.07 9.29 -11.67
N GLY A 207 4.90 9.62 -12.66
CA GLY A 207 6.36 9.42 -12.59
C GLY A 207 6.82 7.95 -12.66
N ARG A 208 5.95 7.04 -13.12
CA ARG A 208 6.23 5.61 -13.29
C ARG A 208 5.91 5.17 -14.71
N LEU A 209 6.42 4.02 -15.10
CA LEU A 209 6.03 3.36 -16.34
C LEU A 209 4.75 2.55 -16.10
N LYS A 210 3.74 2.77 -16.92
CA LYS A 210 2.52 1.97 -17.01
C LYS A 210 2.57 1.10 -18.25
N ILE A 211 2.75 -0.20 -18.05
CA ILE A 211 2.88 -1.20 -19.09
C ILE A 211 1.55 -1.92 -19.29
N CYS A 212 1.08 -1.99 -20.53
CA CYS A 212 -0.21 -2.53 -20.95
C CYS A 212 0.01 -3.69 -21.93
N PRO A 213 0.34 -4.91 -21.49
CA PRO A 213 0.78 -5.99 -22.38
C PRO A 213 -0.29 -6.47 -23.36
N ILE A 214 -1.56 -6.44 -22.94
CA ILE A 214 -2.70 -6.91 -23.74
C ILE A 214 -3.43 -5.77 -24.46
N LEU A 215 -2.76 -4.63 -24.66
CA LEU A 215 -3.40 -3.42 -25.19
C LEU A 215 -4.11 -3.67 -26.54
N ASP A 216 -3.45 -4.41 -27.43
CA ASP A 216 -3.93 -4.70 -28.78
C ASP A 216 -4.80 -5.96 -28.88
N TRP A 217 -5.06 -6.63 -27.75
CA TRP A 217 -5.92 -7.81 -27.76
C TRP A 217 -7.36 -7.41 -28.06
N SER A 218 -8.00 -8.10 -29.00
CA SER A 218 -9.43 -7.99 -29.18
C SER A 218 -10.19 -8.81 -28.13
N LYS A 219 -11.49 -8.54 -27.99
CA LYS A 219 -12.39 -9.40 -27.21
C LYS A 219 -12.28 -10.89 -27.56
N GLN A 220 -12.17 -11.23 -28.85
CA GLN A 220 -12.05 -12.63 -29.29
C GLN A 220 -10.73 -13.26 -28.84
N VAL A 221 -9.62 -12.53 -28.88
CA VAL A 221 -8.31 -13.03 -28.39
C VAL A 221 -8.38 -13.29 -26.88
N VAL A 222 -9.02 -12.38 -26.13
CA VAL A 222 -9.27 -12.57 -24.69
C VAL A 222 -10.12 -13.82 -24.43
N GLU A 223 -11.22 -14.00 -25.16
CA GLU A 223 -12.11 -15.14 -25.01
C GLU A 223 -11.41 -16.47 -25.35
N GLN A 224 -10.60 -16.48 -26.41
CA GLN A 224 -9.78 -17.62 -26.79
C GLN A 224 -8.75 -17.96 -25.70
N TYR A 225 -8.00 -16.97 -25.22
CA TYR A 225 -7.01 -17.18 -24.16
C TYR A 225 -7.64 -17.72 -22.88
N MET A 226 -8.80 -17.19 -22.48
CA MET A 226 -9.56 -17.69 -21.33
C MET A 226 -9.95 -19.17 -21.51
N ALA A 227 -10.42 -19.55 -22.69
CA ALA A 227 -10.82 -20.92 -22.99
C ALA A 227 -9.63 -21.89 -23.01
N GLU A 228 -8.54 -21.52 -23.68
CA GLU A 228 -7.31 -22.33 -23.80
C GLU A 228 -6.66 -22.62 -22.44
N ASN A 229 -6.68 -21.62 -21.54
CA ASN A 229 -6.08 -21.72 -20.21
C ASN A 229 -7.09 -22.14 -19.12
N GLN A 230 -8.33 -22.51 -19.51
CA GLN A 230 -9.39 -22.95 -18.59
C GLN A 230 -9.64 -21.95 -17.45
N LEU A 231 -9.64 -20.66 -17.80
CA LEU A 231 -9.86 -19.58 -16.85
C LEU A 231 -11.35 -19.29 -16.71
N GLU A 232 -11.78 -19.09 -15.47
CA GLU A 232 -13.16 -18.74 -15.18
C GLU A 232 -13.40 -17.23 -15.33
N TYR A 233 -14.53 -16.88 -15.93
CA TYR A 233 -15.02 -15.51 -15.89
C TYR A 233 -15.50 -15.16 -14.48
N HIS A 234 -15.49 -13.85 -14.18
CA HIS A 234 -16.15 -13.34 -12.99
C HIS A 234 -17.63 -13.80 -12.95
N PRO A 235 -18.19 -14.22 -11.80
CA PRO A 235 -19.55 -14.80 -11.73
C PRO A 235 -20.66 -13.93 -12.31
N LEU A 236 -20.56 -12.60 -12.16
CA LEU A 236 -21.52 -11.64 -12.73
C LEU A 236 -21.56 -11.63 -14.27
N LYS A 237 -20.57 -12.20 -14.97
CA LYS A 237 -20.61 -12.34 -16.44
C LYS A 237 -21.86 -13.13 -16.88
N ALA A 238 -22.20 -14.19 -16.16
CA ALA A 238 -23.40 -14.99 -16.42
C ALA A 238 -24.71 -14.22 -16.18
N GLN A 239 -24.64 -13.07 -15.49
CA GLN A 239 -25.77 -12.17 -15.22
C GLN A 239 -25.81 -10.98 -16.19
N GLY A 240 -25.04 -11.01 -17.28
CA GLY A 240 -25.01 -9.97 -18.31
C GLY A 240 -24.09 -8.80 -18.01
N TYR A 241 -23.17 -8.91 -17.04
CA TYR A 241 -22.15 -7.88 -16.82
C TYR A 241 -20.95 -8.09 -17.77
N GLU A 242 -20.71 -7.11 -18.64
CA GLU A 242 -19.49 -7.03 -19.46
C GLU A 242 -18.35 -6.29 -18.75
N SER A 243 -18.69 -5.43 -17.78
CA SER A 243 -17.74 -4.74 -16.91
C SER A 243 -18.31 -4.62 -15.49
N VAL A 244 -17.45 -4.72 -14.47
CA VAL A 244 -17.84 -4.62 -13.07
C VAL A 244 -16.83 -3.78 -12.28
N GLY A 245 -17.33 -3.00 -11.34
CA GLY A 245 -16.58 -2.39 -10.24
C GLY A 245 -17.54 -2.21 -9.07
N ASP A 246 -17.60 -1.05 -8.43
CA ASP A 246 -18.51 -0.82 -7.29
C ASP A 246 -19.97 -1.15 -7.64
N ALA A 247 -20.67 -1.78 -6.69
CA ALA A 247 -22.03 -2.30 -6.86
C ALA A 247 -23.05 -1.20 -7.16
N HIS A 248 -22.88 -0.01 -6.57
CA HIS A 248 -23.76 1.15 -6.78
C HIS A 248 -23.59 1.82 -8.15
N SER A 249 -22.53 1.49 -8.89
CA SER A 249 -22.16 2.11 -10.15
C SER A 249 -21.89 1.09 -11.27
N SER A 250 -22.48 -0.09 -11.18
CA SER A 250 -22.32 -1.16 -12.18
C SER A 250 -23.66 -1.86 -12.43
N ARG A 251 -24.06 -1.97 -13.70
CA ARG A 251 -25.25 -2.72 -14.14
C ARG A 251 -24.94 -3.68 -15.30
N PRO A 252 -25.78 -4.70 -15.55
CA PRO A 252 -25.72 -5.47 -16.78
C PRO A 252 -25.87 -4.59 -18.02
N VAL A 253 -25.30 -5.04 -19.14
CA VAL A 253 -25.58 -4.44 -20.46
C VAL A 253 -26.94 -4.92 -20.96
N THR A 254 -27.61 -4.07 -21.72
CA THR A 254 -28.91 -4.35 -22.36
C THR A 254 -28.76 -4.35 -23.87
N GLU A 255 -29.81 -4.74 -24.61
CA GLU A 255 -29.80 -4.67 -26.09
C GLU A 255 -29.54 -3.26 -26.61
N ALA A 256 -29.95 -2.22 -25.88
CA ALA A 256 -29.68 -0.83 -26.21
C ALA A 256 -28.20 -0.44 -26.07
N ASP A 257 -27.39 -1.25 -25.38
CA ASP A 257 -25.97 -1.03 -25.14
C ASP A 257 -25.06 -1.83 -26.12
N ALA A 258 -25.63 -2.42 -27.16
CA ALA A 258 -24.91 -3.29 -28.09
C ALA A 258 -23.63 -2.63 -28.66
N GLY A 259 -22.51 -3.33 -28.54
CA GLY A 259 -21.19 -2.84 -28.99
C GLY A 259 -20.45 -1.98 -27.95
N ASN A 260 -21.01 -1.73 -26.76
CA ASN A 260 -20.35 -1.00 -25.69
C ASN A 260 -20.30 -1.81 -24.37
N ASP A 261 -19.25 -2.62 -24.23
CA ASP A 261 -19.00 -3.48 -23.06
C ASP A 261 -18.86 -2.70 -21.72
N ARG A 262 -18.70 -1.37 -21.78
CA ARG A 262 -18.55 -0.50 -20.61
C ARG A 262 -19.78 0.37 -20.32
N ALA A 263 -20.85 0.26 -21.10
CA ALA A 263 -22.08 1.04 -20.92
C ALA A 263 -22.74 0.84 -19.55
N GLY A 264 -22.50 -0.31 -18.91
CA GLY A 264 -22.98 -0.60 -17.56
C GLY A 264 -22.22 0.10 -16.43
N ARG A 265 -21.08 0.75 -16.71
CA ARG A 265 -20.28 1.46 -15.69
C ARG A 265 -20.85 2.86 -15.43
N PHE A 266 -20.81 3.29 -14.18
CA PHE A 266 -21.31 4.60 -13.75
C PHE A 266 -22.74 4.89 -14.24
N ASN A 267 -23.58 3.85 -14.31
CA ASN A 267 -24.93 3.91 -14.84
C ASN A 267 -25.02 4.52 -16.26
N GLY A 268 -23.98 4.35 -17.08
CA GLY A 268 -23.87 4.88 -18.44
C GLY A 268 -23.32 6.30 -18.55
N LYS A 269 -23.02 6.97 -17.43
CA LYS A 269 -22.58 8.39 -17.42
C LYS A 269 -21.10 8.59 -17.70
N GLN A 270 -20.25 7.62 -17.36
CA GLN A 270 -18.80 7.67 -17.56
C GLN A 270 -18.29 6.28 -17.90
N GLN A 271 -17.23 6.21 -18.72
CA GLN A 271 -16.65 4.93 -19.13
C GLN A 271 -15.27 4.67 -18.51
N GLU A 272 -14.54 5.72 -18.11
CA GLU A 272 -13.24 5.61 -17.46
C GLU A 272 -13.31 5.80 -15.95
N CYS A 273 -12.42 5.12 -15.24
CA CYS A 273 -12.26 5.28 -13.80
C CYS A 273 -11.23 6.38 -13.53
N GLY A 274 -11.36 7.11 -12.41
CA GLY A 274 -10.35 8.09 -11.97
C GLY A 274 -8.92 7.54 -11.83
N LEU A 275 -8.76 6.22 -11.74
CA LEU A 275 -7.45 5.52 -11.78
C LEU A 275 -6.76 5.55 -13.15
N HIS A 276 -7.47 5.97 -14.19
CA HIS A 276 -6.99 6.01 -15.57
C HIS A 276 -7.27 7.36 -16.23
N LEU A 277 -7.77 8.33 -15.46
CA LEU A 277 -7.95 9.71 -15.88
C LEU A 277 -6.90 10.55 -15.15
N ASP A 278 -6.47 11.64 -15.78
CA ASP A 278 -5.62 12.64 -15.14
C ASP A 278 -6.37 13.29 -13.97
N MET A 279 -6.19 12.71 -12.78
CA MET A 279 -6.51 13.33 -11.49
C MET A 279 -5.24 13.91 -10.84
N HIS A 280 -4.27 14.32 -11.66
CA HIS A 280 -2.98 14.87 -11.24
C HIS A 280 -3.11 16.14 -10.37
N ASP A 281 -4.26 16.81 -10.41
CA ASP A 281 -4.59 17.98 -9.59
C ASP A 281 -4.94 17.63 -8.14
N MET A 282 -5.26 16.37 -7.83
CA MET A 282 -5.56 15.92 -6.47
C MET A 282 -4.36 15.18 -5.89
N LYS A 283 -3.63 15.81 -4.95
CA LYS A 283 -2.50 15.16 -4.27
C LYS A 283 -2.94 14.52 -2.96
N LEU A 284 -2.21 13.49 -2.54
CA LEU A 284 -2.36 12.89 -1.19
C LEU A 284 -2.32 13.95 -0.08
N GLU A 285 -1.47 14.97 -0.27
CA GLU A 285 -1.25 16.10 0.63
C GLU A 285 -2.48 17.03 0.74
N ASP A 286 -3.31 17.08 -0.30
CA ASP A 286 -4.52 17.92 -0.35
C ASP A 286 -5.71 17.28 0.39
N MET A 287 -5.54 16.06 0.91
CA MET A 287 -6.53 15.40 1.78
C MET A 287 -6.63 16.08 3.13
N THR A 288 -7.30 17.22 3.17
CA THR A 288 -7.89 17.70 4.41
C THR A 288 -9.21 16.97 4.62
N PHE A 289 -9.15 15.80 5.26
CA PHE A 289 -10.34 15.26 5.89
C PHE A 289 -10.78 16.29 6.93
N ASN A 290 -11.88 17.02 6.68
CA ASN A 290 -12.51 17.84 7.71
C ASN A 290 -13.22 16.92 8.74
N ASP A 291 -12.45 15.98 9.27
CA ASP A 291 -12.87 14.97 10.22
C ASP A 291 -12.51 15.49 11.61
N PRO A 292 -13.50 15.90 12.42
CA PRO A 292 -13.27 16.46 13.75
C PRO A 292 -12.67 15.44 14.74
N LEU A 293 -12.52 14.18 14.32
CA LEU A 293 -11.94 13.08 15.08
C LEU A 293 -10.64 12.54 14.45
N ALA A 294 -10.13 13.13 13.35
CA ALA A 294 -8.85 12.73 12.78
C ALA A 294 -7.70 13.00 13.76
N LEU A 295 -6.79 12.04 13.84
CA LEU A 295 -5.52 12.21 14.54
C LEU A 295 -4.65 13.21 13.76
N SER A 296 -4.02 14.14 14.48
CA SER A 296 -3.00 15.02 13.88
C SER A 296 -1.88 14.20 13.26
N GLU A 297 -1.13 14.74 12.28
CA GLU A 297 0.02 14.04 11.68
C GLU A 297 0.99 13.53 12.76
N ARG A 298 1.24 14.35 13.79
CA ARG A 298 2.03 13.97 14.95
C ARG A 298 1.46 12.76 15.69
N ASP A 299 0.15 12.73 15.91
CA ASP A 299 -0.50 11.59 16.56
C ASP A 299 -0.46 10.32 15.69
N GLN A 300 -0.45 10.46 14.36
CA GLN A 300 -0.29 9.34 13.43
C GLN A 300 1.14 8.78 13.47
N GLU A 301 2.17 9.62 13.53
CA GLU A 301 3.55 9.19 13.76
C GLU A 301 3.67 8.41 15.07
N LEU A 302 3.07 8.93 16.14
CA LEU A 302 3.04 8.27 17.44
C LEU A 302 2.32 6.92 17.39
N LEU A 303 1.18 6.85 16.69
CA LEU A 303 0.49 5.59 16.44
C LEU A 303 1.38 4.60 15.69
N ALA A 304 2.12 5.05 14.67
CA ALA A 304 3.06 4.21 13.94
C ALA A 304 4.16 3.66 14.86
N LEU A 305 4.71 4.48 15.77
CA LEU A 305 5.69 4.03 16.77
C LEU A 305 5.14 2.90 17.66
N THR A 306 3.85 2.96 18.01
CA THR A 306 3.19 1.93 18.84
C THR A 306 2.86 0.63 18.10
N LYS A 307 2.88 0.64 16.76
CA LYS A 307 2.55 -0.52 15.91
C LYS A 307 3.78 -1.24 15.34
N ARG A 308 4.99 -0.80 15.68
CA ARG A 308 6.24 -1.40 15.19
C ARG A 308 6.36 -2.85 15.63
N ALA A 309 6.74 -3.74 14.71
CA ALA A 309 6.89 -5.17 14.98
C ALA A 309 7.98 -5.50 16.02
N LYS A 310 8.94 -4.59 16.23
CA LYS A 310 9.97 -4.68 17.28
C LYS A 310 10.20 -3.31 17.89
N GLY A 311 10.27 -3.24 19.22
CA GLY A 311 10.62 -2.04 19.96
C GLY A 311 9.70 -1.74 21.14
N ILE A 312 10.13 -0.81 21.98
CA ILE A 312 9.41 -0.41 23.20
C ILE A 312 9.04 1.07 23.08
N THR A 313 7.76 1.39 23.28
CA THR A 313 7.29 2.77 23.33
C THR A 313 6.65 3.02 24.70
N VAL A 314 7.09 4.06 25.40
CA VAL A 314 6.64 4.39 26.75
C VAL A 314 6.07 5.81 26.76
N PHE A 315 4.78 5.93 27.01
CA PHE A 315 4.14 7.22 27.24
C PHE A 315 4.28 7.62 28.71
N THR A 316 4.87 8.78 28.99
CA THR A 316 5.22 9.22 30.35
C THR A 316 4.63 10.58 30.70
N LYS A 317 4.75 10.98 31.97
CA LYS A 317 4.55 12.37 32.41
C LYS A 317 5.71 12.80 33.30
N PRO A 318 6.06 14.10 33.33
CA PRO A 318 6.96 14.63 34.35
C PRO A 318 6.47 14.24 35.76
N THR A 319 7.39 13.98 36.68
CA THR A 319 7.11 13.64 38.10
C THR A 319 6.36 12.32 38.36
N CYS A 320 6.12 11.50 37.33
CA CYS A 320 5.48 10.20 37.47
C CYS A 320 6.45 9.11 37.99
N LYS A 321 6.30 8.71 39.26
CA LYS A 321 7.15 7.66 39.88
C LYS A 321 7.09 6.30 39.16
N PHE A 322 5.92 5.91 38.66
CA PHE A 322 5.73 4.65 37.92
C PHE A 322 6.39 4.69 36.54
N CYS A 323 6.45 5.87 35.92
CA CYS A 323 7.10 6.07 34.63
C CYS A 323 8.62 5.97 34.78
N LEU A 324 9.19 6.54 35.85
CA LEU A 324 10.60 6.38 36.17
C LEU A 324 10.95 4.91 36.40
N ALA A 325 10.18 4.21 37.24
CA ALA A 325 10.41 2.80 37.49
C ALA A 325 10.30 1.92 36.24
N ALA A 326 9.34 2.19 35.35
CA ALA A 326 9.25 1.48 34.06
C ALA A 326 10.51 1.68 33.22
N LYS A 327 11.00 2.92 33.12
CA LYS A 327 12.22 3.25 32.38
C LYS A 327 13.46 2.63 32.99
N ASP A 328 13.54 2.53 34.32
CA ASP A 328 14.66 1.88 34.99
C ASP A 328 14.68 0.38 34.68
N VAL A 329 13.53 -0.29 34.70
CA VAL A 329 13.39 -1.70 34.31
C VAL A 329 13.89 -1.95 32.88
N ILE A 330 13.60 -1.02 31.96
CA ILE A 330 14.02 -1.10 30.56
C ILE A 330 15.54 -0.86 30.43
N ARG A 331 16.07 0.17 31.10
CA ARG A 331 17.50 0.52 31.06
C ARG A 331 18.39 -0.55 31.70
N GLU A 332 17.95 -1.15 32.80
CA GLU A 332 18.66 -2.26 33.47
C GLU A 332 18.82 -3.49 32.55
N ARG A 333 17.99 -3.62 31.52
CA ARG A 333 18.05 -4.68 30.50
C ARG A 333 18.77 -4.26 29.23
N GLU A 334 19.31 -3.04 29.19
CA GLU A 334 19.97 -2.46 28.01
C GLU A 334 19.05 -2.46 26.77
N TRP A 335 17.74 -2.26 26.97
CA TRP A 335 16.77 -2.15 25.89
C TRP A 335 16.60 -0.70 25.45
N ASP A 336 16.60 -0.49 24.13
CA ASP A 336 16.23 0.78 23.53
C ASP A 336 14.71 0.99 23.64
N PHE A 337 14.30 2.23 23.87
CA PHE A 337 12.89 2.60 23.92
C PHE A 337 12.67 4.05 23.49
N ASP A 338 11.49 4.30 22.93
CA ASP A 338 11.02 5.64 22.60
C ASP A 338 10.16 6.16 23.76
N GLU A 339 10.55 7.30 24.33
CA GLU A 339 9.78 8.01 25.36
C GLU A 339 8.91 9.07 24.69
N VAL A 340 7.62 9.10 25.05
CA VAL A 340 6.66 10.10 24.55
C VAL A 340 5.99 10.79 25.73
N SER A 341 6.19 12.09 25.87
CA SER A 341 5.67 12.88 26.99
C SER A 341 4.21 13.29 26.82
N VAL A 342 3.38 13.09 27.84
CA VAL A 342 1.98 13.52 27.92
C VAL A 342 1.88 14.72 28.89
N PRO A 343 1.16 15.82 28.59
CA PRO A 343 0.48 16.12 27.34
C PRO A 343 1.38 16.82 26.29
N THR A 344 2.69 16.95 26.54
CA THR A 344 3.57 17.83 25.77
C THR A 344 3.74 17.40 24.31
N GLU A 345 3.91 16.11 24.07
CA GLU A 345 4.07 15.54 22.72
C GLU A 345 2.80 14.89 22.20
N VAL A 346 1.90 14.46 23.10
CA VAL A 346 0.64 13.83 22.75
C VAL A 346 -0.46 14.22 23.74
N SER A 347 -1.65 14.55 23.24
CA SER A 347 -2.78 14.84 24.12
C SER A 347 -3.29 13.54 24.77
N ILE A 348 -3.96 13.64 25.93
CA ILE A 348 -4.59 12.47 26.57
C ILE A 348 -5.66 11.86 25.64
N ARG A 349 -6.40 12.69 24.88
CA ARG A 349 -7.40 12.24 23.92
C ARG A 349 -6.74 11.42 22.79
N SER A 350 -5.64 11.91 22.25
CA SER A 350 -4.88 11.21 21.21
C SER A 350 -4.30 9.90 21.74
N LEU A 351 -3.77 9.89 22.96
CA LEU A 351 -3.30 8.66 23.62
C LEU A 351 -4.42 7.63 23.80
N GLN A 352 -5.63 8.06 24.17
CA GLN A 352 -6.80 7.19 24.26
C GLN A 352 -7.17 6.56 22.91
N GLN A 353 -7.07 7.34 21.82
CA GLN A 353 -7.29 6.83 20.47
C GLN A 353 -6.19 5.86 20.03
N ILE A 354 -4.93 6.12 20.40
CA ILE A 354 -3.78 5.24 20.12
C ILE A 354 -3.93 3.89 20.85
N VAL A 355 -4.29 3.92 22.13
CA VAL A 355 -4.49 2.70 22.94
C VAL A 355 -5.79 1.98 22.55
N GLY A 356 -6.80 2.70 22.07
CA GLY A 356 -8.12 2.15 21.75
C GLY A 356 -9.02 1.94 22.98
N GLN A 357 -8.64 2.49 24.14
CA GLN A 357 -9.45 2.44 25.37
C GLN A 357 -9.24 3.68 26.25
N PRO A 358 -10.11 3.95 27.23
CA PRO A 358 -9.93 5.05 28.17
C PRO A 358 -8.63 4.92 28.98
N VAL A 359 -7.78 5.94 28.88
CA VAL A 359 -6.52 6.08 29.61
C VAL A 359 -6.69 7.17 30.66
N LYS A 360 -6.42 6.83 31.93
CA LYS A 360 -6.49 7.75 33.07
C LYS A 360 -5.13 8.03 33.70
N THR A 361 -4.15 7.15 33.51
CA THR A 361 -2.85 7.18 34.18
C THR A 361 -1.71 6.94 33.19
N VAL A 362 -0.48 7.20 33.63
CA VAL A 362 0.77 6.84 32.94
C VAL A 362 1.65 6.05 33.92
N PRO A 363 2.61 5.22 33.44
CA PRO A 363 2.99 5.03 32.04
C PRO A 363 1.95 4.26 31.23
N GLN A 364 2.00 4.38 29.90
CA GLN A 364 1.34 3.46 28.96
C GLN A 364 2.42 2.86 28.08
N ILE A 365 2.51 1.54 28.03
CA ILE A 365 3.66 0.83 27.46
C ILE A 365 3.22 -0.08 26.32
N PHE A 366 3.92 0.03 25.19
CA PHE A 366 3.82 -0.87 24.05
C PHE A 366 5.13 -1.64 23.91
N LEU A 367 5.03 -2.95 23.65
CA LEU A 367 6.15 -3.84 23.41
C LEU A 367 5.88 -4.62 22.12
N ASP A 368 6.76 -4.50 21.13
CA ASP A 368 6.69 -5.21 19.84
C ASP A 368 5.31 -5.10 19.17
N GLY A 369 4.77 -3.88 19.16
CA GLY A 369 3.50 -3.56 18.53
C GLY A 369 2.27 -3.90 19.37
N LYS A 370 2.47 -4.49 20.56
CA LYS A 370 1.39 -4.89 21.47
C LYS A 370 1.30 -3.92 22.65
N TYR A 371 0.10 -3.46 22.92
CA TYR A 371 -0.18 -2.69 24.12
C TYR A 371 -0.11 -3.60 25.36
N VAL A 372 0.74 -3.24 26.31
CA VAL A 372 0.98 -4.01 27.54
C VAL A 372 0.19 -3.46 28.73
N GLY A 373 0.09 -2.13 28.84
CA GLY A 373 -0.59 -1.47 29.96
C GLY A 373 0.29 -0.48 30.71
N GLY A 374 0.05 -0.34 32.01
CA GLY A 374 0.86 0.50 32.90
C GLY A 374 2.08 -0.22 33.46
N TYR A 375 2.71 0.37 34.48
CA TYR A 375 3.89 -0.21 35.12
C TYR A 375 3.63 -1.61 35.68
N THR A 376 2.51 -1.78 36.39
CA THR A 376 2.15 -3.05 37.03
C THR A 376 1.94 -4.16 36.01
N GLU A 377 1.23 -3.87 34.92
CA GLU A 377 1.03 -4.83 33.83
C GLU A 377 2.35 -5.15 33.12
N PHE A 378 3.22 -4.15 32.95
CA PHE A 378 4.53 -4.33 32.32
C PHE A 378 5.46 -5.23 33.13
N VAL A 379 5.61 -5.01 34.43
CA VAL A 379 6.44 -5.88 35.27
C VAL A 379 5.86 -7.30 35.38
N LYS A 380 4.54 -7.43 35.44
CA LYS A 380 3.85 -8.72 35.38
C LYS A 380 4.10 -9.43 34.06
N HIS A 381 4.06 -8.72 32.93
CA HIS A 381 4.36 -9.26 31.61
C HIS A 381 5.80 -9.79 31.51
N LEU A 382 6.74 -9.13 32.19
CA LEU A 382 8.15 -9.54 32.27
C LEU A 382 8.44 -10.60 33.34
N GLY A 383 7.45 -10.99 34.15
CA GLY A 383 7.64 -11.94 35.25
C GLY A 383 8.52 -11.44 36.39
N ILE A 384 8.55 -10.12 36.65
CA ILE A 384 9.35 -9.51 37.71
C ILE A 384 8.49 -8.87 38.81
N PRO A 385 8.96 -8.86 40.07
CA PRO A 385 8.20 -8.28 41.17
C PRO A 385 8.07 -6.76 41.05
N SER A 386 6.92 -6.23 41.47
CA SER A 386 6.68 -4.79 41.49
C SER A 386 7.52 -4.09 42.55
N ARG A 387 7.96 -2.85 42.26
CA ARG A 387 8.67 -1.99 43.23
C ARG A 387 7.71 -1.19 44.13
N PHE A 388 6.40 -1.30 43.88
CA PHE A 388 5.36 -0.51 44.54
C PHE A 388 4.23 -1.38 45.11
N GLU A 389 4.45 -2.70 45.20
CA GLU A 389 3.59 -3.62 45.95
C GLU A 389 3.87 -3.56 47.44
#